data_AF-A0A356TRH4-F1
#
_entry.id   AF-A0A356TRH4-F1
#
_cell.length_a   1.000
_cell.length_b   1.000
_cell.length_c   1.000
_cell.angle_alpha   90.00
_cell.angle_beta   90.00
_cell.angle_gamma   90.00
#
_symmetry.space_group_name_H-M   'P 1'
#
loop_
_entity.id
_entity.type
_entity.pdbx_description
1 polymer ?
#
loop_
_entity_poly.entity_id
_entity_poly.type
_entity_poly.pdbx_seq_one_letter_code
_entity_poly.pdbx_strand_id
1 'polypeptide(L)'
;MDGSSDGGAVGGDSGVGAMDAAPAPDAGHDPRLPLGRPHFVVALGSFSTSARRNGVRLGTYAFEPGGAVTARMYLWSQTAPAARVGTGTTPAGDCVGGSADVQRCEVLTVDGFAGAPADVRVGTFEMDTIGGTPVVILRWGDTTPPYWESWDLEESADGLHVEGALRGSREATHGFMAGSHAPLDTRRAMSSVQAHPGPLAFDTVQWVRDEITTTSALPWRNSIYDRCEGSGATTYVMTYFQPSSPRSCRAGCVAPYDGDTSIQYYIQQMSSFDRRDTFWHWCTCLAQGAECYPPDGNSHVKPMLQILDDRGQWRGWVGVEASFYARRHA
;
A
#
# COMPACT_ATOMS: atom_id res chain seq x y z
N MET A 1 38.50 58.06 44.48
CA MET A 1 39.51 57.53 43.55
C MET A 1 38.98 56.17 43.14
N ASP A 2 37.93 56.16 42.31
CA ASP A 2 37.99 56.04 40.84
C ASP A 2 38.50 54.63 40.46
N GLY A 3 37.80 53.79 39.70
CA GLY A 3 36.58 53.93 38.93
C GLY A 3 36.17 52.57 38.33
N SER A 4 35.05 52.58 37.61
CA SER A 4 34.35 51.47 36.93
C SER A 4 35.20 50.59 36.00
N SER A 5 34.78 49.32 35.86
CA SER A 5 34.21 48.80 34.59
C SER A 5 33.68 47.35 34.72
N ASP A 6 32.40 47.22 34.39
CA ASP A 6 31.59 46.12 33.84
C ASP A 6 32.14 44.69 33.66
N GLY A 7 31.22 43.73 33.91
CA GLY A 7 30.96 42.66 32.94
C GLY A 7 30.73 41.25 33.52
N GLY A 8 29.51 40.73 33.39
CA GLY A 8 29.28 39.29 33.20
C GLY A 8 28.42 38.56 34.24
N ALA A 9 27.12 38.50 33.99
CA ALA A 9 26.20 37.55 34.61
C ALA A 9 26.28 36.17 33.92
N VAL A 10 26.21 35.08 34.70
CA VAL A 10 25.70 33.78 34.23
C VAL A 10 24.82 33.19 35.33
N GLY A 11 23.53 33.52 35.27
CA GLY A 11 22.48 32.76 35.94
C GLY A 11 22.08 31.60 35.05
N GLY A 12 22.25 30.38 35.54
CA GLY A 12 21.66 29.20 34.91
C GLY A 12 20.19 29.14 35.28
N ASP A 13 19.31 29.24 34.28
CA ASP A 13 17.92 28.83 34.40
C ASP A 13 17.65 27.68 33.44
N SER A 14 17.04 26.66 34.03
CA SER A 14 16.66 25.37 33.48
C SER A 14 15.59 25.53 32.39
N GLY A 15 16.02 25.46 31.13
CA GLY A 15 15.13 25.35 29.98
C GLY A 15 14.38 24.02 29.98
N VAL A 16 13.17 24.03 30.51
CA VAL A 16 12.16 22.98 30.29
C VAL A 16 11.80 23.00 28.81
N GLY A 17 11.93 21.85 28.15
CA GLY A 17 11.76 21.70 26.71
C GLY A 17 10.44 22.27 26.22
N ALA A 18 10.51 23.12 25.21
CA ALA A 18 9.36 23.46 24.38
C ALA A 18 8.84 22.15 23.78
N MET A 19 7.68 21.70 24.27
CA MET A 19 6.85 20.78 23.53
C MET A 19 6.50 21.48 22.22
N ASP A 20 6.97 20.94 21.10
CA ASP A 20 6.58 21.35 19.76
C ASP A 20 5.05 21.43 19.71
N ALA A 21 4.53 22.66 19.65
CA ALA A 21 3.13 22.89 19.40
C ALA A 21 2.83 22.37 17.99
N ALA A 22 2.01 21.33 17.90
CA ALA A 22 1.49 20.87 16.63
C ALA A 22 0.85 22.06 15.87
N PRO A 23 1.16 22.27 14.58
CA PRO A 23 0.54 23.34 13.82
C PRO A 23 -0.98 23.11 13.77
N ALA A 24 -1.75 24.19 13.89
CA ALA A 24 -3.20 24.17 13.79
C ALA A 24 -3.65 23.62 12.42
N PRO A 25 -4.69 22.77 12.34
CA PRO A 25 -5.18 22.29 11.07
C PRO A 25 -6.11 23.35 10.47
N ASP A 26 -5.58 24.16 9.57
CA ASP A 26 -6.37 24.70 8.46
C ASP A 26 -5.48 24.86 7.20
N ALA A 27 -4.73 23.80 6.90
CA ALA A 27 -4.03 23.70 5.64
C ALA A 27 -5.06 23.38 4.53
N GLY A 28 -5.49 24.43 3.83
CA GLY A 28 -5.56 24.39 2.37
C GLY A 28 -6.60 23.49 1.70
N HIS A 29 -7.84 23.42 2.22
CA HIS A 29 -8.95 22.93 1.41
C HIS A 29 -9.13 23.85 0.18
N ASP A 30 -8.59 23.46 -0.97
CA ASP A 30 -8.88 24.12 -2.25
C ASP A 30 -10.15 23.50 -2.84
N PRO A 31 -11.30 24.19 -2.85
CA PRO A 31 -12.56 23.61 -3.32
C PRO A 31 -12.55 23.22 -4.80
N ARG A 32 -11.50 23.59 -5.55
CA ARG A 32 -11.28 23.17 -6.94
C ARG A 32 -10.69 21.76 -7.05
N LEU A 33 -10.19 21.19 -5.96
CA LEU A 33 -9.64 19.84 -5.90
C LEU A 33 -10.71 18.81 -5.47
N PRO A 34 -10.53 17.52 -5.76
CA PRO A 34 -11.45 16.46 -5.31
C PRO A 34 -11.58 16.43 -3.79
N LEU A 35 -12.74 16.91 -3.30
CA LEU A 35 -13.01 17.18 -1.88
C LEU A 35 -11.88 17.95 -1.18
N GLY A 36 -11.22 18.84 -1.91
CA GLY A 36 -10.13 19.66 -1.37
C GLY A 36 -8.78 18.97 -1.23
N ARG A 37 -8.54 17.80 -1.86
CA ARG A 37 -7.26 17.06 -1.71
C ARG A 37 -6.50 16.92 -3.03
N PRO A 38 -5.18 17.18 -3.06
CA PRO A 38 -4.38 17.10 -4.29
C PRO A 38 -3.77 15.71 -4.56
N HIS A 39 -3.57 14.87 -3.54
CA HIS A 39 -2.72 13.68 -3.66
C HIS A 39 -3.50 12.41 -3.35
N PHE A 40 -3.52 11.48 -4.30
CA PHE A 40 -4.21 10.19 -4.13
C PHE A 40 -3.28 9.03 -4.46
N VAL A 41 -3.42 7.95 -3.68
CA VAL A 41 -2.91 6.62 -4.02
C VAL A 41 -4.06 5.79 -4.56
N VAL A 42 -3.81 5.00 -5.61
CA VAL A 42 -4.85 4.37 -6.43
C VAL A 42 -4.47 2.93 -6.76
N ALA A 43 -5.42 2.02 -6.61
CA ALA A 43 -5.38 0.65 -7.11
C ALA A 43 -6.55 0.41 -8.07
N LEU A 44 -6.28 -0.19 -9.23
CA LEU A 44 -7.26 -0.52 -10.27
C LEU A 44 -7.15 -1.99 -10.66
N GLY A 45 -8.30 -2.62 -10.89
CA GLY A 45 -8.41 -3.97 -11.43
C GLY A 45 -9.24 -3.99 -12.71
N SER A 46 -8.71 -4.62 -13.75
CA SER A 46 -9.41 -4.95 -14.99
C SER A 46 -9.70 -6.44 -14.97
N PHE A 47 -10.87 -6.82 -14.46
CA PHE A 47 -11.28 -8.22 -14.32
C PHE A 47 -12.37 -8.61 -15.32
N SER A 48 -12.20 -9.77 -15.96
CA SER A 48 -13.17 -10.41 -16.85
C SER A 48 -13.27 -11.90 -16.49
N THR A 49 -14.50 -12.38 -16.37
CA THR A 49 -14.80 -13.81 -16.19
C THR A 49 -14.78 -14.59 -17.51
N SER A 50 -14.93 -13.90 -18.65
CA SER A 50 -15.01 -14.51 -19.98
C SER A 50 -13.70 -14.47 -20.77
N ALA A 51 -12.77 -13.58 -20.41
CA ALA A 51 -11.47 -13.47 -21.06
C ALA A 51 -10.36 -13.41 -20.00
N ARG A 52 -9.40 -14.33 -20.07
CA ARG A 52 -8.21 -14.37 -19.18
C ARG A 52 -7.14 -13.36 -19.59
N ARG A 53 -7.54 -12.10 -19.62
CA ARG A 53 -6.70 -10.93 -19.92
C ARG A 53 -6.75 -9.93 -18.77
N ASN A 54 -6.83 -10.45 -17.55
CA ASN A 54 -6.94 -9.64 -16.35
C ASN A 54 -5.66 -8.84 -16.13
N GLY A 55 -5.80 -7.65 -15.56
CA GLY A 55 -4.67 -6.80 -15.23
C GLY A 55 -4.97 -5.95 -14.01
N VAL A 56 -3.90 -5.48 -13.38
CA VAL A 56 -3.98 -4.57 -12.23
C VAL A 56 -3.05 -3.40 -12.44
N ARG A 57 -3.42 -2.25 -11.88
CA ARG A 57 -2.58 -1.06 -11.82
C ARG A 57 -2.52 -0.53 -10.39
N LEU A 58 -1.37 0.00 -10.01
CA LEU A 58 -1.15 0.63 -8.71
C LEU A 58 -0.35 1.90 -8.94
N GLY A 59 -0.70 3.00 -8.29
CA GLY A 59 0.04 4.24 -8.47
C GLY A 59 -0.60 5.43 -7.79
N THR A 60 -0.34 6.60 -8.34
CA THR A 60 -0.71 7.86 -7.71
C THR A 60 -1.37 8.81 -8.68
N TYR A 61 -2.36 9.56 -8.22
CA TYR A 61 -2.89 10.74 -8.91
C TYR A 61 -2.48 12.02 -8.18
N ALA A 62 -2.06 13.02 -8.96
CA ALA A 62 -1.77 14.37 -8.49
C ALA A 62 -2.68 15.36 -9.21
N PHE A 63 -3.55 16.02 -8.46
CA PHE A 63 -4.53 16.98 -8.95
C PHE A 63 -4.02 18.41 -8.74
N GLU A 64 -4.27 19.24 -9.75
CA GLU A 64 -3.93 20.66 -9.71
C GLU A 64 -5.21 21.51 -9.75
N PRO A 65 -5.28 22.64 -9.01
CA PRO A 65 -6.49 23.46 -8.97
C PRO A 65 -6.93 24.05 -10.32
N GLY A 66 -6.08 24.00 -11.34
CA GLY A 66 -6.41 24.39 -12.72
C GLY A 66 -7.21 23.35 -13.51
N GLY A 67 -7.58 22.22 -12.90
CA GLY A 67 -8.32 21.14 -13.56
C GLY A 67 -7.43 20.08 -14.21
N ALA A 68 -6.10 20.16 -14.03
CA ALA A 68 -5.17 19.15 -14.53
C ALA A 68 -4.98 18.01 -13.53
N VAL A 69 -4.74 16.81 -14.03
CA VAL A 69 -4.40 15.64 -13.22
C VAL A 69 -3.28 14.84 -13.88
N THR A 70 -2.33 14.37 -13.08
CA THR A 70 -1.25 13.47 -13.53
C THR A 70 -1.37 12.13 -12.82
N ALA A 71 -1.31 11.03 -13.57
CA ALA A 71 -1.16 9.68 -13.05
C ALA A 71 0.25 9.14 -13.27
N ARG A 72 0.75 8.37 -12.30
CA ARG A 72 1.96 7.56 -12.42
C ARG A 72 1.67 6.16 -11.89
N MET A 73 1.61 5.17 -12.79
CA MET A 73 1.10 3.84 -12.50
C MET A 73 2.10 2.74 -12.85
N TYR A 74 2.17 1.73 -11.99
CA TYR A 74 2.67 0.40 -12.29
C TYR A 74 1.54 -0.44 -12.90
N LEU A 75 1.90 -1.39 -13.76
CA LEU A 75 0.95 -2.22 -14.50
C LEU A 75 1.46 -3.64 -14.53
N TRP A 76 0.55 -4.56 -14.24
CA TRP A 76 0.83 -5.98 -14.39
C TRP A 76 -0.37 -6.66 -15.04
N SER A 77 -0.09 -7.63 -15.92
CA SER A 77 -1.11 -8.32 -16.70
C SER A 77 -0.94 -9.83 -16.63
N GLN A 78 -2.04 -10.55 -16.62
CA GLN A 78 -2.08 -12.00 -16.75
C GLN A 78 -1.55 -12.49 -18.11
N THR A 79 -1.62 -11.66 -19.16
CA THR A 79 -1.11 -12.04 -20.49
C THR A 79 0.42 -11.97 -20.58
N ALA A 80 1.05 -11.24 -19.68
CA ALA A 80 2.50 -11.13 -19.56
C ALA A 80 2.85 -11.03 -18.07
N PRO A 81 2.76 -12.15 -17.32
CA PRO A 81 3.03 -12.16 -15.89
C PRO A 81 4.44 -11.66 -15.59
N ALA A 82 4.54 -10.68 -14.69
CA ALA A 82 5.83 -10.28 -14.13
C ALA A 82 6.35 -11.35 -13.16
N ALA A 83 7.66 -11.49 -13.10
CA ALA A 83 8.31 -12.39 -12.16
C ALA A 83 8.16 -11.88 -10.71
N ARG A 84 8.30 -12.78 -9.75
CA ARG A 84 8.56 -12.38 -8.36
C ARG A 84 10.06 -12.19 -8.21
N VAL A 85 10.46 -11.09 -7.60
CA VAL A 85 11.86 -10.71 -7.47
C VAL A 85 12.18 -10.37 -6.03
N GLY A 86 13.41 -10.67 -5.62
CA GLY A 86 13.93 -10.30 -4.32
C GLY A 86 13.98 -8.80 -4.14
N THR A 87 13.70 -8.33 -2.93
CA THR A 87 13.82 -6.91 -2.57
C THR A 87 15.22 -6.53 -2.09
N GLY A 88 16.13 -7.50 -1.96
CA GLY A 88 17.44 -7.35 -1.33
C GLY A 88 17.38 -7.31 0.21
N THR A 89 16.20 -7.42 0.82
CA THR A 89 16.04 -7.39 2.28
C THR A 89 15.63 -8.76 2.80
N THR A 90 16.40 -9.25 3.76
CA THR A 90 16.03 -10.40 4.59
C THR A 90 15.80 -9.89 6.01
N PRO A 91 14.64 -10.14 6.64
CA PRO A 91 14.40 -9.71 8.00
C PRO A 91 15.45 -10.33 8.93
N ALA A 92 16.00 -9.52 9.83
CA ALA A 92 16.93 -9.97 10.85
C ALA A 92 16.49 -9.42 12.22
N GLY A 93 17.11 -9.94 13.27
CA GLY A 93 16.75 -9.60 14.64
C GLY A 93 15.64 -10.50 15.19
N ASP A 94 14.76 -9.90 15.99
CA ASP A 94 13.79 -10.50 16.90
C ASP A 94 12.43 -10.82 16.28
N CYS A 95 12.17 -10.40 15.04
CA CYS A 95 10.92 -10.63 14.31
C CYS A 95 10.92 -11.92 13.46
N VAL A 96 11.99 -12.71 13.48
CA VAL A 96 12.12 -13.98 12.72
C VAL A 96 12.82 -15.03 13.58
N GLY A 97 12.48 -16.31 13.35
CA GLY A 97 12.94 -17.43 14.17
C GLY A 97 12.83 -18.80 13.47
N GLY A 98 12.66 -19.85 14.28
CA GLY A 98 12.65 -21.24 13.83
C GLY A 98 11.31 -21.70 13.26
N SER A 99 11.06 -23.02 13.23
CA SER A 99 9.85 -23.63 12.63
C SER A 99 8.51 -23.25 13.28
N ALA A 100 8.52 -22.58 14.43
CA ALA A 100 7.34 -22.04 15.11
C ALA A 100 7.19 -20.52 14.98
N ASP A 101 8.11 -19.89 14.26
CA ASP A 101 8.20 -18.45 14.05
C ASP A 101 8.25 -18.13 12.55
N VAL A 102 8.34 -16.84 12.23
CA VAL A 102 8.53 -16.42 10.84
C VAL A 102 9.92 -16.80 10.35
N GLN A 103 10.00 -17.40 9.17
CA GLN A 103 11.27 -17.83 8.59
C GLN A 103 12.13 -16.66 8.09
N ARG A 104 13.44 -16.83 8.06
CA ARG A 104 14.38 -15.78 7.63
C ARG A 104 14.55 -15.79 6.11
N CYS A 105 13.55 -15.27 5.41
CA CYS A 105 13.55 -15.24 3.96
C CYS A 105 13.73 -13.85 3.38
N GLU A 106 14.46 -13.76 2.26
CA GLU A 106 14.45 -12.52 1.47
C GLU A 106 13.01 -12.23 1.04
N VAL A 107 12.52 -11.05 1.41
CA VAL A 107 11.15 -10.64 1.07
C VAL A 107 11.07 -10.42 -0.42
N LEU A 108 10.00 -10.93 -1.03
CA LEU A 108 9.74 -10.80 -2.45
C LEU A 108 8.74 -9.67 -2.75
N THR A 109 8.88 -9.11 -3.94
CA THR A 109 7.89 -8.25 -4.58
C THR A 109 7.69 -8.71 -6.03
N VAL A 110 6.93 -7.95 -6.81
CA VAL A 110 6.78 -8.17 -8.25
C VAL A 110 7.79 -7.34 -9.03
N ASP A 111 8.29 -7.89 -10.14
CA ASP A 111 9.20 -7.20 -11.04
C ASP A 111 8.61 -5.86 -11.55
N GLY A 112 9.49 -4.89 -11.74
CA GLY A 112 9.16 -3.51 -12.07
C GLY A 112 8.76 -2.62 -10.88
N PHE A 113 8.32 -3.17 -9.73
CA PHE A 113 7.84 -2.34 -8.63
C PHE A 113 8.94 -1.58 -7.89
N ALA A 114 10.18 -2.08 -7.89
CA ALA A 114 11.33 -1.37 -7.34
C ALA A 114 11.74 -0.15 -8.21
N GLY A 115 11.45 -0.20 -9.50
CA GLY A 115 11.71 0.88 -10.45
C GLY A 115 10.71 2.02 -10.38
N ALA A 116 10.78 2.94 -11.33
CA ALA A 116 9.78 4.01 -11.48
C ALA A 116 8.49 3.47 -12.15
N PRO A 117 7.31 4.07 -11.87
CA PRO A 117 6.09 3.75 -12.60
C PRO A 117 6.26 3.96 -14.10
N ALA A 118 5.86 2.98 -14.91
CA ALA A 118 6.09 2.98 -16.36
C ALA A 118 4.98 3.70 -17.17
N ASP A 119 3.77 3.80 -16.62
CA ASP A 119 2.65 4.50 -17.27
C ASP A 119 2.46 5.86 -16.61
N VAL A 120 2.74 6.91 -17.37
CA VAL A 120 2.52 8.29 -16.94
C VAL A 120 1.47 8.89 -17.85
N ARG A 121 0.36 9.34 -17.26
CA ARG A 121 -0.74 9.97 -17.98
C ARG A 121 -0.94 11.38 -17.48
N VAL A 122 -1.22 12.30 -18.40
CA VAL A 122 -1.65 13.65 -18.09
C VAL A 122 -3.08 13.79 -18.62
N GLY A 123 -3.93 14.42 -17.84
CA GLY A 123 -5.34 14.52 -18.13
C GLY A 123 -5.97 15.74 -17.48
N THR A 124 -7.29 15.80 -17.56
CA THR A 124 -8.11 16.78 -16.86
C THR A 124 -9.07 16.07 -15.92
N PHE A 125 -9.58 16.82 -14.95
CA PHE A 125 -10.64 16.36 -14.08
C PHE A 125 -11.74 17.40 -13.93
N GLU A 126 -12.93 16.90 -13.66
CA GLU A 126 -14.09 17.70 -13.29
C GLU A 126 -14.76 17.05 -12.08
N MET A 127 -15.34 17.89 -11.22
CA MET A 127 -16.19 17.44 -10.12
C MET A 127 -17.66 17.49 -10.55
N ASP A 128 -18.42 16.48 -10.16
CA ASP A 128 -19.86 16.39 -10.33
C ASP A 128 -20.50 15.87 -9.03
N THR A 129 -21.82 15.90 -8.94
CA THR A 129 -22.59 15.30 -7.85
C THR A 129 -23.69 14.43 -8.44
N ILE A 130 -23.57 13.12 -8.31
CA ILE A 130 -24.55 12.17 -8.86
C ILE A 130 -25.30 11.50 -7.72
N GLY A 131 -26.60 11.76 -7.63
CA GLY A 131 -27.44 11.18 -6.58
C GLY A 131 -27.07 11.65 -5.16
N GLY A 132 -26.42 12.81 -5.04
CA GLY A 132 -25.94 13.34 -3.76
C GLY A 132 -24.51 12.92 -3.40
N THR A 133 -23.91 11.99 -4.14
CA THR A 133 -22.52 11.56 -3.96
C THR A 133 -21.58 12.44 -4.80
N PRO A 134 -20.53 13.04 -4.21
CA PRO A 134 -19.48 13.71 -4.96
C PRO A 134 -18.76 12.71 -5.88
N VAL A 135 -18.57 13.09 -7.15
CA VAL A 135 -17.91 12.27 -8.15
C VAL A 135 -16.79 13.07 -8.79
N VAL A 136 -15.59 12.49 -8.89
CA VAL A 136 -14.53 13.04 -9.76
C VAL A 136 -14.51 12.26 -11.07
N ILE A 137 -14.53 12.99 -12.18
CA ILE A 137 -14.47 12.45 -13.55
C ILE A 137 -13.12 12.82 -14.15
N LEU A 138 -12.34 11.82 -14.54
CA LEU A 138 -11.01 11.96 -15.11
C LEU A 138 -11.05 11.68 -16.61
N ARG A 139 -10.35 12.50 -17.40
CA ARG A 139 -10.14 12.29 -18.82
C ARG A 139 -8.65 12.34 -19.12
N TRP A 140 -8.13 11.29 -19.74
CA TRP A 140 -6.70 11.09 -19.92
C TRP A 140 -6.28 11.24 -21.38
N GLY A 141 -5.40 12.19 -21.64
CA GLY A 141 -4.84 12.51 -22.95
C GLY A 141 -5.88 12.80 -24.04
N ASP A 142 -5.38 13.03 -25.26
CA ASP A 142 -6.20 13.20 -26.47
C ASP A 142 -6.38 11.87 -27.20
N THR A 143 -6.68 10.80 -26.47
CA THR A 143 -6.91 9.49 -27.07
C THR A 143 -8.28 9.45 -27.78
N THR A 144 -8.39 8.71 -28.89
CA THR A 144 -9.67 8.48 -29.59
C THR A 144 -10.00 6.99 -29.63
N PRO A 145 -11.07 6.51 -28.96
CA PRO A 145 -11.89 7.25 -28.00
C PRO A 145 -11.06 7.75 -26.79
N PRO A 146 -11.52 8.76 -26.04
CA PRO A 146 -10.83 9.19 -24.83
C PRO A 146 -10.86 8.10 -23.77
N TYR A 147 -9.74 7.87 -23.10
CA TYR A 147 -9.70 7.08 -21.87
C TYR A 147 -10.26 7.93 -20.72
N TRP A 148 -11.21 7.38 -19.97
CA TRP A 148 -11.86 8.07 -18.88
C TRP A 148 -12.07 7.13 -17.69
N GLU A 149 -12.14 7.75 -16.51
CA GLU A 149 -12.48 7.12 -15.24
C GLU A 149 -13.42 8.04 -14.48
N SER A 150 -14.30 7.49 -13.64
CA SER A 150 -15.04 8.26 -12.65
C SER A 150 -15.06 7.52 -11.33
N TRP A 151 -15.04 8.30 -10.24
CA TRP A 151 -14.87 7.80 -8.89
C TRP A 151 -15.89 8.44 -7.97
N ASP A 152 -16.63 7.61 -7.25
CA ASP A 152 -17.45 8.06 -6.12
C ASP A 152 -16.51 8.38 -4.96
N LEU A 153 -16.64 9.57 -4.37
CA LEU A 153 -15.80 10.03 -3.28
C LEU A 153 -16.58 10.13 -1.98
N GLU A 154 -15.94 9.73 -0.89
CA GLU A 154 -16.45 9.81 0.47
C GLU A 154 -15.38 10.40 1.38
N GLU A 155 -15.78 11.32 2.25
CA GLU A 155 -14.90 11.84 3.29
C GLU A 155 -14.87 10.84 4.45
N SER A 156 -13.67 10.53 4.93
CA SER A 156 -13.49 9.69 6.11
C SER A 156 -14.25 10.24 7.32
N ALA A 157 -14.64 9.36 8.24
CA ALA A 157 -15.44 9.73 9.41
C ALA A 157 -14.83 10.83 10.29
N ASP A 158 -13.50 10.99 10.27
CA ASP A 158 -12.78 12.05 10.99
C ASP A 158 -12.39 13.26 10.11
N GLY A 159 -12.74 13.24 8.83
CA GLY A 159 -12.50 14.35 7.90
C GLY A 159 -11.03 14.55 7.50
N LEU A 160 -10.17 13.55 7.72
CA LEU A 160 -8.72 13.69 7.53
C LEU A 160 -8.21 13.03 6.24
N HIS A 161 -9.04 12.29 5.54
CA HIS A 161 -8.73 11.80 4.20
C HIS A 161 -10.02 11.54 3.42
N VAL A 162 -9.86 11.37 2.12
CA VAL A 162 -10.92 11.01 1.18
C VAL A 162 -10.70 9.58 0.75
N GLU A 163 -11.76 8.78 0.71
CA GLU A 163 -11.80 7.46 0.09
C GLU A 163 -12.56 7.54 -1.22
N GLY A 164 -12.19 6.71 -2.18
CA GLY A 164 -12.85 6.68 -3.48
C GLY A 164 -13.01 5.26 -4.01
N ALA A 165 -14.20 4.97 -4.53
CA ALA A 165 -14.52 3.72 -5.21
C ALA A 165 -14.73 4.00 -6.70
N LEU A 166 -14.19 3.12 -7.55
CA LEU A 166 -14.35 3.30 -8.99
C LEU A 166 -15.83 3.14 -9.37
N ARG A 167 -16.40 4.22 -9.90
CA ARG A 167 -17.79 4.25 -10.40
C ARG A 167 -17.86 3.71 -11.83
N GLY A 168 -16.89 4.07 -12.66
CA GLY A 168 -16.83 3.64 -14.05
C GLY A 168 -15.47 3.92 -14.67
N SER A 169 -15.08 3.10 -15.63
CA SER A 169 -13.88 3.31 -16.42
C SER A 169 -14.04 2.62 -17.77
N ARG A 170 -13.26 3.08 -18.74
CA ARG A 170 -13.15 2.39 -20.02
C ARG A 170 -12.30 1.12 -19.97
N GLU A 171 -11.33 1.03 -19.06
CA GLU A 171 -10.36 -0.09 -19.01
C GLU A 171 -10.41 -0.87 -17.71
N ALA A 172 -10.73 -0.23 -16.58
CA ALA A 172 -10.85 -0.88 -15.29
C ALA A 172 -12.30 -1.25 -14.98
N THR A 173 -12.50 -2.31 -14.20
CA THR A 173 -13.82 -2.71 -13.72
C THR A 173 -14.01 -2.43 -12.23
N HIS A 174 -12.92 -2.32 -11.47
CA HIS A 174 -12.93 -2.04 -10.05
C HIS A 174 -11.75 -1.15 -9.67
N GLY A 175 -11.86 -0.44 -8.56
CA GLY A 175 -10.76 0.35 -8.05
C GLY A 175 -11.04 0.95 -6.68
N PHE A 176 -9.94 1.21 -5.98
CA PHE A 176 -9.90 1.91 -4.71
C PHE A 176 -8.89 3.05 -4.82
N MET A 177 -9.24 4.22 -4.30
CA MET A 177 -8.31 5.32 -4.13
C MET A 177 -8.47 5.93 -2.76
N ALA A 178 -7.42 6.55 -2.26
CA ALA A 178 -7.50 7.37 -1.06
C ALA A 178 -6.61 8.60 -1.20
N GLY A 179 -7.07 9.75 -0.72
CA GLY A 179 -6.34 11.01 -0.89
C GLY A 179 -6.37 11.95 0.29
N SER A 180 -5.36 12.82 0.32
CA SER A 180 -5.09 13.76 1.38
C SER A 180 -4.16 14.89 0.90
N HIS A 181 -3.81 15.80 1.80
CA HIS A 181 -2.78 16.83 1.60
C HIS A 181 -1.36 16.31 1.76
N ALA A 182 -1.17 15.10 2.30
CA ALA A 182 0.17 14.57 2.47
C ALA A 182 0.86 14.44 1.10
N PRO A 183 2.11 14.89 0.94
CA PRO A 183 2.86 14.72 -0.30
C PRO A 183 3.03 13.24 -0.70
N LEU A 184 3.13 12.96 -2.00
CA LEU A 184 3.30 11.60 -2.52
C LEU A 184 4.68 11.00 -2.28
N ASP A 185 5.68 11.84 -2.01
CA ASP A 185 7.05 11.48 -1.62
C ASP A 185 7.21 11.30 -0.08
N THR A 186 6.13 11.51 0.66
CA THR A 186 6.11 11.31 2.11
C THR A 186 5.65 9.89 2.45
N ARG A 187 6.32 9.28 3.44
CA ARG A 187 5.92 8.00 4.02
C ARG A 187 5.95 8.00 5.54
N ARG A 188 5.45 6.92 6.13
CA ARG A 188 5.54 6.61 7.56
C ARG A 188 6.30 5.33 7.80
N ALA A 189 7.05 5.33 8.89
CA ALA A 189 7.84 4.20 9.33
C ALA A 189 6.93 3.03 9.77
N MET A 190 7.46 1.82 9.72
CA MET A 190 6.71 0.63 10.16
C MET A 190 6.34 0.67 11.65
N SER A 191 7.05 1.46 12.47
CA SER A 191 6.64 1.74 13.85
C SER A 191 5.28 2.45 13.91
N SER A 192 5.03 3.43 13.04
CA SER A 192 3.73 4.11 12.95
C SER A 192 2.65 3.18 12.39
N VAL A 193 3.01 2.32 11.43
CA VAL A 193 2.10 1.28 10.90
C VAL A 193 1.68 0.32 11.99
N GLN A 194 2.62 -0.23 12.76
CA GLN A 194 2.34 -1.16 13.85
C GLN A 194 1.55 -0.50 14.99
N ALA A 195 1.86 0.76 15.32
CA ALA A 195 1.21 1.49 16.40
C ALA A 195 -0.19 2.03 16.06
N HIS A 196 -0.62 1.96 14.80
CA HIS A 196 -1.94 2.46 14.40
C HIS A 196 -3.05 1.72 15.18
N PRO A 197 -4.01 2.45 15.77
CA PRO A 197 -5.01 1.88 16.66
C PRO A 197 -6.14 1.18 15.91
N GLY A 198 -6.59 0.05 16.46
CA GLY A 198 -7.78 -0.65 15.95
C GLY A 198 -7.53 -1.44 14.66
N PRO A 199 -8.51 -2.25 14.24
CA PRO A 199 -8.42 -2.95 12.97
C PRO A 199 -8.66 -1.99 11.79
N LEU A 200 -7.96 -2.22 10.69
CA LEU A 200 -8.32 -1.65 9.40
C LEU A 200 -9.44 -2.46 8.74
N ALA A 201 -10.20 -1.82 7.87
CA ALA A 201 -11.05 -2.51 6.92
C ALA A 201 -10.18 -3.14 5.81
N PHE A 202 -10.45 -4.41 5.51
CA PHE A 202 -9.83 -5.14 4.41
C PHE A 202 -10.87 -5.41 3.33
N ASP A 203 -10.88 -4.52 2.35
CA ASP A 203 -11.69 -4.62 1.15
C ASP A 203 -10.86 -5.17 0.01
N THR A 204 -11.39 -6.17 -0.70
CA THR A 204 -10.71 -6.72 -1.87
C THR A 204 -11.69 -7.10 -2.97
N VAL A 205 -11.22 -6.94 -4.20
CA VAL A 205 -11.81 -7.58 -5.38
C VAL A 205 -10.75 -8.50 -5.95
N GLN A 206 -11.11 -9.77 -6.12
CA GLN A 206 -10.19 -10.81 -6.58
C GLN A 206 -10.80 -11.53 -7.77
N TRP A 207 -9.95 -11.95 -8.69
CA TRP A 207 -10.31 -12.91 -9.71
C TRP A 207 -9.66 -14.26 -9.37
N VAL A 208 -10.47 -15.29 -9.17
CA VAL A 208 -10.02 -16.64 -8.82
C VAL A 208 -10.82 -17.63 -9.64
N ARG A 209 -10.13 -18.46 -10.45
CA ARG A 209 -10.73 -19.57 -11.22
C ARG A 209 -11.97 -19.14 -12.04
N ASP A 210 -11.85 -18.07 -12.80
CA ASP A 210 -12.92 -17.51 -13.65
C ASP A 210 -14.09 -16.88 -12.89
N GLU A 211 -13.98 -16.73 -11.56
CA GLU A 211 -14.94 -16.02 -10.71
C GLU A 211 -14.33 -14.71 -10.20
N ILE A 212 -15.17 -13.67 -10.07
CA ILE A 212 -14.83 -12.44 -9.37
C ILE A 212 -15.47 -12.49 -7.99
N THR A 213 -14.66 -12.40 -6.95
CA THR A 213 -15.11 -12.36 -5.57
C THR A 213 -14.77 -11.00 -4.96
N THR A 214 -15.74 -10.47 -4.21
CA THR A 214 -15.57 -9.24 -3.44
C THR A 214 -15.68 -9.57 -1.96
N THR A 215 -14.78 -9.02 -1.18
CA THR A 215 -14.79 -9.07 0.27
C THR A 215 -14.79 -7.64 0.78
N SER A 216 -15.64 -7.35 1.77
CA SER A 216 -15.75 -6.00 2.32
C SER A 216 -15.75 -6.02 3.85
N ALA A 217 -15.14 -4.99 4.43
CA ALA A 217 -15.10 -4.71 5.86
C ALA A 217 -14.61 -5.89 6.73
N LEU A 218 -13.72 -6.74 6.21
CA LEU A 218 -13.05 -7.71 7.07
C LEU A 218 -12.03 -7.01 7.95
N PRO A 219 -11.96 -7.34 9.26
CA PRO A 219 -10.97 -6.72 10.13
C PRO A 219 -9.57 -7.23 9.78
N TRP A 220 -8.67 -6.32 9.46
CA TRP A 220 -7.24 -6.58 9.35
C TRP A 220 -6.48 -5.88 10.46
N ARG A 221 -5.68 -6.65 11.20
CA ARG A 221 -4.97 -6.17 12.39
C ARG A 221 -3.49 -6.06 12.08
N ASN A 222 -3.01 -4.86 11.84
CA ASN A 222 -1.57 -4.52 11.80
C ASN A 222 -0.85 -4.91 13.09
N SER A 223 -1.52 -4.82 14.24
CA SER A 223 -0.91 -5.02 15.56
C SER A 223 -0.47 -6.47 15.86
N ILE A 224 -0.86 -7.45 15.03
CA ILE A 224 -0.42 -8.85 15.20
C ILE A 224 0.94 -9.11 14.56
N TYR A 225 1.44 -8.14 13.78
CA TYR A 225 2.74 -8.25 13.15
C TYR A 225 3.81 -7.71 14.09
N ASP A 226 4.87 -8.48 14.22
CA ASP A 226 6.07 -8.07 14.94
C ASP A 226 6.93 -7.22 14.01
N ARG A 227 7.24 -6.01 14.45
CA ARG A 227 8.23 -5.17 13.76
C ARG A 227 9.62 -5.64 14.17
N CYS A 228 10.51 -5.78 13.21
CA CYS A 228 11.90 -6.10 13.52
C CYS A 228 12.57 -4.89 14.21
N GLU A 229 13.15 -5.09 15.38
CA GLU A 229 13.84 -4.05 16.15
C GLU A 229 15.37 -4.06 15.93
N GLY A 230 15.86 -4.98 15.09
CA GLY A 230 17.28 -5.09 14.74
C GLY A 230 17.86 -3.80 14.15
N SER A 231 19.17 -3.57 14.33
CA SER A 231 19.86 -2.38 13.82
C SER A 231 19.90 -2.33 12.29
N GLY A 232 19.66 -1.16 11.71
CA GLY A 232 19.87 -0.92 10.28
C GLY A 232 18.64 -1.25 9.43
N ALA A 233 18.84 -2.10 8.41
CA ALA A 233 17.89 -2.31 7.31
C ALA A 233 16.68 -3.21 7.65
N THR A 234 16.39 -3.44 8.93
CA THR A 234 15.32 -4.36 9.34
C THR A 234 14.17 -3.64 10.03
N THR A 235 14.39 -2.44 10.57
CA THR A 235 13.33 -1.64 11.23
C THR A 235 12.17 -1.26 10.32
N TYR A 236 12.31 -1.53 9.03
CA TYR A 236 11.33 -1.29 8.00
C TYR A 236 10.59 -2.56 7.53
N VAL A 237 10.74 -3.65 8.29
CA VAL A 237 10.06 -4.93 8.05
C VAL A 237 9.17 -5.27 9.25
N MET A 238 7.99 -5.79 8.96
CA MET A 238 7.06 -6.38 9.91
C MET A 238 6.73 -7.81 9.45
N THR A 239 6.63 -8.74 10.39
CA THR A 239 6.45 -10.16 10.11
C THR A 239 5.33 -10.75 10.95
N TYR A 240 4.68 -11.81 10.47
CA TYR A 240 3.70 -12.54 11.25
C TYR A 240 3.69 -14.01 10.84
N PHE A 241 3.74 -14.90 11.82
CA PHE A 241 3.56 -16.34 11.61
C PHE A 241 2.13 -16.69 11.99
N GLN A 242 1.34 -17.15 11.01
CA GLN A 242 0.02 -17.68 11.30
C GLN A 242 0.12 -19.20 11.50
N PRO A 243 -0.20 -19.71 12.70
CA PRO A 243 -0.18 -21.15 12.95
C PRO A 243 -1.15 -21.92 12.05
N SER A 244 -0.88 -23.22 11.89
CA SER A 244 -1.74 -24.13 11.14
C SER A 244 -3.19 -24.05 11.59
N SER A 245 -4.09 -23.87 10.62
CA SER A 245 -5.53 -23.85 10.85
C SER A 245 -6.26 -24.73 9.84
N PRO A 246 -7.46 -25.23 10.17
CA PRO A 246 -8.29 -25.92 9.20
C PRO A 246 -8.79 -25.04 8.05
N ARG A 247 -8.50 -23.73 7.99
CA ARG A 247 -9.03 -22.84 6.93
C ARG A 247 -7.97 -22.32 5.96
N SER A 248 -6.69 -22.60 6.23
CA SER A 248 -5.57 -22.07 5.47
C SER A 248 -4.91 -23.16 4.64
N CYS A 249 -4.30 -22.79 3.51
CA CYS A 249 -3.30 -23.59 2.80
C CYS A 249 -3.67 -25.06 2.49
N ARG A 250 -4.95 -25.38 2.28
CA ARG A 250 -5.37 -26.76 2.01
C ARG A 250 -5.06 -27.27 0.61
N ALA A 251 -4.92 -26.35 -0.35
CA ALA A 251 -4.74 -26.69 -1.75
C ALA A 251 -3.30 -26.43 -2.17
N GLY A 252 -2.62 -27.45 -2.71
CA GLY A 252 -1.26 -27.33 -3.25
C GLY A 252 -0.14 -27.88 -2.36
N CYS A 253 -0.41 -28.17 -1.08
CA CYS A 253 0.53 -28.94 -0.26
C CYS A 253 0.50 -30.42 -0.67
N VAL A 254 1.66 -31.07 -0.68
CA VAL A 254 1.82 -32.50 -0.99
C VAL A 254 2.51 -33.21 0.17
N ALA A 255 2.21 -34.50 0.35
CA ALA A 255 2.89 -35.32 1.35
C ALA A 255 4.42 -35.26 1.17
N PRO A 256 5.21 -35.22 2.26
CA PRO A 256 4.80 -35.33 3.68
C PRO A 256 4.42 -33.99 4.36
N TYR A 257 4.29 -32.89 3.61
CA TYR A 257 4.09 -31.53 4.15
C TYR A 257 2.61 -31.08 4.15
N ASP A 258 1.69 -31.94 3.74
CA ASP A 258 0.25 -31.69 3.64
C ASP A 258 -0.47 -31.50 4.99
N GLY A 259 0.22 -31.78 6.11
CA GLY A 259 -0.24 -31.47 7.46
C GLY A 259 0.07 -30.05 7.95
N ASP A 260 0.98 -29.31 7.29
CA ASP A 260 1.33 -27.95 7.66
C ASP A 260 0.47 -26.95 6.89
N THR A 261 -0.41 -26.23 7.58
CA THR A 261 -1.27 -25.20 6.98
C THR A 261 -0.94 -23.79 7.47
N SER A 262 0.24 -23.62 8.06
CA SER A 262 0.73 -22.32 8.53
C SER A 262 1.07 -21.38 7.37
N ILE A 263 1.07 -20.07 7.64
CA ILE A 263 1.36 -19.02 6.67
C ILE A 263 2.47 -18.11 7.20
N GLN A 264 3.42 -17.84 6.33
CA GLN A 264 4.50 -16.87 6.54
C GLN A 264 4.06 -15.51 5.96
N TYR A 265 4.08 -14.44 6.76
CA TYR A 265 3.72 -13.09 6.32
C TYR A 265 4.86 -12.10 6.53
N TYR A 266 5.06 -11.21 5.55
CA TYR A 266 6.07 -10.16 5.55
C TYR A 266 5.48 -8.87 4.96
N ILE A 267 5.63 -7.75 5.65
CA ILE A 267 5.39 -6.40 5.14
C ILE A 267 6.71 -5.66 5.18
N GLN A 268 7.07 -5.01 4.09
CA GLN A 268 8.35 -4.32 3.98
C GLN A 268 8.21 -2.99 3.23
N GLN A 269 8.95 -2.00 3.70
CA GLN A 269 9.26 -0.79 2.95
C GLN A 269 10.03 -1.10 1.66
N MET A 270 9.54 -0.56 0.54
CA MET A 270 10.23 -0.66 -0.76
C MET A 270 11.04 0.59 -1.10
N SER A 271 10.66 1.76 -0.56
CA SER A 271 11.32 3.04 -0.83
C SER A 271 11.37 3.90 0.43
N SER A 272 12.47 4.63 0.65
CA SER A 272 12.54 5.66 1.69
C SER A 272 12.01 7.03 1.24
N PHE A 273 11.70 7.18 -0.05
CA PHE A 273 11.41 8.47 -0.69
C PHE A 273 9.97 8.58 -1.21
N ASP A 274 9.18 7.53 -1.03
CA ASP A 274 7.79 7.48 -1.47
C ASP A 274 6.99 6.47 -0.64
N ARG A 275 5.70 6.35 -0.95
CA ARG A 275 4.71 5.56 -0.21
C ARG A 275 4.78 4.04 -0.42
N ARG A 276 5.76 3.51 -1.16
CA ARG A 276 5.79 2.09 -1.54
C ARG A 276 6.19 1.17 -0.39
N ASP A 277 5.30 0.21 -0.15
CA ASP A 277 5.54 -0.98 0.65
C ASP A 277 5.19 -2.23 -0.17
N THR A 278 5.61 -3.41 0.28
CA THR A 278 5.20 -4.70 -0.28
C THR A 278 4.65 -5.59 0.82
N PHE A 279 3.64 -6.39 0.50
CA PHE A 279 3.13 -7.46 1.34
C PHE A 279 3.34 -8.80 0.64
N TRP A 280 4.08 -9.69 1.29
CA TRP A 280 4.42 -11.01 0.77
C TRP A 280 3.95 -12.08 1.74
N HIS A 281 3.26 -13.09 1.22
CA HIS A 281 2.94 -14.26 2.02
C HIS A 281 2.88 -15.55 1.22
N TRP A 282 3.03 -16.66 1.94
CA TRP A 282 3.04 -17.99 1.36
C TRP A 282 2.79 -19.07 2.43
N CYS A 283 2.29 -20.22 2.00
CA CYS A 283 2.00 -21.36 2.85
C CYS A 283 3.29 -22.15 3.16
N THR A 284 3.62 -22.37 4.44
CA THR A 284 4.90 -22.99 4.85
C THR A 284 5.14 -24.34 4.19
N CYS A 285 4.10 -25.16 4.01
CA CYS A 285 4.19 -26.46 3.33
C CYS A 285 4.81 -26.39 1.93
N LEU A 286 4.67 -25.26 1.23
CA LEU A 286 5.10 -25.13 -0.15
C LEU A 286 6.62 -25.07 -0.26
N ALA A 287 7.34 -24.70 0.81
CA ALA A 287 8.80 -24.77 0.85
C ALA A 287 9.34 -26.21 0.89
N GLN A 288 8.49 -27.22 1.14
CA GLN A 288 8.84 -28.64 1.08
C GLN A 288 10.13 -28.99 1.83
N GLY A 289 10.30 -28.42 3.03
CA GLY A 289 11.46 -28.65 3.90
C GLY A 289 12.63 -27.68 3.67
N ALA A 290 12.58 -26.82 2.64
CA ALA A 290 13.50 -25.70 2.51
C ALA A 290 13.15 -24.60 3.53
N GLU A 291 14.14 -23.77 3.86
CA GLU A 291 13.94 -22.60 4.74
C GLU A 291 13.07 -21.53 4.09
N CYS A 292 13.13 -21.39 2.76
CA CYS A 292 12.41 -20.34 2.05
C CYS A 292 11.71 -20.87 0.81
N TYR A 293 10.54 -20.31 0.54
CA TYR A 293 9.80 -20.61 -0.66
C TYR A 293 10.44 -19.94 -1.88
N PRO A 294 10.67 -20.67 -2.98
CA PRO A 294 11.45 -20.13 -4.09
C PRO A 294 10.68 -19.03 -4.86
N PRO A 295 11.39 -18.06 -5.45
CA PRO A 295 10.75 -16.95 -6.18
C PRO A 295 9.90 -17.36 -7.38
N ASP A 296 10.17 -18.51 -8.01
CA ASP A 296 9.37 -19.06 -9.10
C ASP A 296 8.11 -19.81 -8.63
N GLY A 297 7.92 -19.92 -7.32
CA GLY A 297 6.76 -20.53 -6.69
C GLY A 297 5.51 -19.66 -6.71
N ASN A 298 4.38 -20.23 -6.26
CA ASN A 298 3.09 -19.56 -6.17
C ASN A 298 2.90 -18.76 -4.85
N SER A 299 3.85 -17.89 -4.51
CA SER A 299 3.65 -16.98 -3.37
C SER A 299 2.81 -15.79 -3.78
N HIS A 300 2.18 -15.14 -2.82
CA HIS A 300 1.37 -13.96 -3.07
C HIS A 300 2.21 -12.72 -2.81
N VAL A 301 2.54 -11.97 -3.88
CA VAL A 301 3.23 -10.68 -3.79
C VAL A 301 2.26 -9.56 -4.07
N LYS A 302 2.20 -8.60 -3.15
CA LYS A 302 1.26 -7.48 -3.17
C LYS A 302 2.00 -6.17 -3.01
N PRO A 303 2.34 -5.49 -4.11
CA PRO A 303 2.72 -4.08 -4.08
C PRO A 303 1.63 -3.24 -3.41
N MET A 304 2.04 -2.29 -2.57
CA MET A 304 1.16 -1.42 -1.81
C MET A 304 1.66 0.03 -1.79
N LEU A 305 0.73 0.96 -1.63
CA LEU A 305 1.00 2.38 -1.38
C LEU A 305 0.30 2.81 -0.09
N GLN A 306 1.05 3.44 0.81
CA GLN A 306 0.51 3.96 2.07
C GLN A 306 -0.59 5.01 1.83
N ILE A 307 -1.68 4.86 2.55
CA ILE A 307 -2.69 5.91 2.73
C ILE A 307 -2.22 6.75 3.90
N LEU A 308 -1.98 8.04 3.66
CA LEU A 308 -1.68 9.02 4.69
C LEU A 308 -2.83 10.01 4.76
N ASP A 309 -3.21 10.45 5.95
CA ASP A 309 -4.20 11.50 6.15
C ASP A 309 -3.59 12.91 5.99
N ASP A 310 -4.41 13.95 6.19
CA ASP A 310 -4.01 15.35 6.04
C ASP A 310 -3.01 15.82 7.09
N ARG A 311 -2.93 15.11 8.20
CA ARG A 311 -1.91 15.29 9.25
C ARG A 311 -0.68 14.41 8.97
N GLY A 312 -0.67 13.75 7.81
CA GLY A 312 0.31 12.79 7.37
C GLY A 312 0.33 11.50 8.19
N GLN A 313 -0.65 11.23 9.05
CA GLN A 313 -0.67 9.99 9.81
C GLN A 313 -1.04 8.82 8.90
N TRP A 314 -0.51 7.64 9.19
CA TRP A 314 -0.80 6.44 8.41
C TRP A 314 -2.21 5.92 8.69
N ARG A 315 -2.93 5.55 7.64
CA ARG A 315 -4.34 5.10 7.68
C ARG A 315 -4.59 3.74 7.04
N GLY A 316 -3.59 3.16 6.38
CA GLY A 316 -3.74 1.90 5.66
C GLY A 316 -2.91 1.84 4.39
N TRP A 317 -3.31 0.97 3.47
CA TRP A 317 -2.77 0.89 2.13
C TRP A 317 -3.88 0.70 1.10
N VAL A 318 -3.61 1.17 -0.11
CA VAL A 318 -4.15 0.54 -1.31
C VAL A 318 -3.09 -0.39 -1.87
N GLY A 319 -3.50 -1.51 -2.46
CA GLY A 319 -2.56 -2.50 -2.99
C GLY A 319 -3.19 -3.37 -4.06
N VAL A 320 -2.34 -4.08 -4.80
CA VAL A 320 -2.76 -5.05 -5.81
C VAL A 320 -2.01 -6.35 -5.60
N GLU A 321 -2.67 -7.48 -5.83
CA GLU A 321 -1.95 -8.73 -5.98
C GLU A 321 -1.47 -8.86 -7.43
N ALA A 322 -0.15 -8.79 -7.63
CA ALA A 322 0.48 -8.85 -8.95
C ALA A 322 1.12 -10.23 -9.24
N SER A 323 0.79 -11.24 -8.43
CA SER A 323 1.15 -12.65 -8.66
C SER A 323 0.14 -13.32 -9.60
N PHE A 324 0.40 -13.30 -10.90
CA PHE A 324 -0.40 -14.08 -11.85
C PHE A 324 0.12 -15.50 -11.96
N TYR A 325 -0.79 -16.47 -11.98
CA TYR A 325 -0.44 -17.85 -12.26
C TYR A 325 -0.15 -18.02 -13.76
N ALA A 326 1.13 -18.20 -14.12
CA ALA A 326 1.48 -18.67 -15.45
C ALA A 326 1.10 -20.16 -15.54
N ARG A 327 0.04 -20.51 -16.28
CA ARG A 327 -0.06 -21.91 -16.71
C ARG A 327 1.15 -22.17 -17.62
N ARG A 328 2.02 -23.12 -17.25
CA ARG A 328 2.84 -23.80 -18.25
C ARG A 328 1.85 -24.32 -19.29
N HIS A 329 2.05 -23.98 -20.56
CA HIS A 329 1.31 -24.59 -21.65
C HIS A 329 1.41 -26.11 -21.48
N ALA A 330 0.25 -26.76 -21.35
CA ALA A 330 0.14 -28.20 -21.44
C ALA A 330 0.41 -28.63 -22.88
#